data_AF-A0A2H3KN73-F1
#
_entry.id   AF-A0A2H3KN73-F1
#
_cell.length_a   1.000
_cell.length_b   1.000
_cell.length_c   1.000
_cell.angle_alpha   90.00
_cell.angle_beta   90.00
_cell.angle_gamma   90.00
#
_symmetry.space_group_name_H-M   'P 1'
#
loop_
_entity.id
_entity.type
_entity.pdbx_description
1 polymer ?
#
loop_
_entity_poly.entity_id
_entity_poly.type
_entity_poly.pdbx_seq_one_letter_code
_entity_poly.pdbx_strand_id
1 'polypeptide(L)'
;MKLRMTILSALLMGMLVLAACGTAPSTGSTTEPTPATTEQETPVTEEATTPEASDALAGTSWVLTQLNGAAPLSEGTPISAEFDTEGSVAGSAGCNRYFAGYTIADGTLSITQAGSTMMACEDAIMAQEQAFLDQFSRATSYVIDGATLTITIDDGTTLVFERAEEEVTTSNDLTGTNWVLTAINGAAPLSESAPISAEFDTEGRITGSAGCNRYFADYTVADGTLSISQAGSTRMACEEAIMAQEQAFLDQLSRATSYVIDGATLTITIDDGATLVFEQTSNALAGTSWLLTELNGAAPLSEATPISAEFDDEGRVAGSAGCNRYFAGYTVAEGTLSITQAGSTMMACEDAILAQEMAFLDQLSRATSYVIDGTTLTITVDDGATLVFVRA
;
A
#
# COMPACT_ATOMS: atom_id res chain seq x y z
N MET A 1 -44.93 12.48 -49.61
CA MET A 1 -44.73 11.44 -50.63
C MET A 1 -44.33 10.17 -49.89
N LYS A 2 -45.16 9.12 -49.97
CA LYS A 2 -45.09 7.88 -49.18
C LYS A 2 -43.97 6.97 -49.68
N LEU A 3 -43.31 6.22 -48.80
CA LEU A 3 -43.16 4.77 -49.01
C LEU A 3 -43.00 4.02 -47.68
N ARG A 4 -43.90 3.04 -47.49
CA ARG A 4 -43.94 2.02 -46.44
C ARG A 4 -43.09 0.82 -46.89
N MET A 5 -42.48 0.07 -45.97
CA MET A 5 -42.39 -1.38 -46.17
C MET A 5 -42.30 -2.14 -44.84
N THR A 6 -43.39 -2.86 -44.54
CA THR A 6 -43.55 -3.94 -43.54
C THR A 6 -43.21 -5.27 -44.23
N ILE A 7 -42.62 -6.26 -43.54
CA ILE A 7 -42.81 -7.71 -43.78
C ILE A 7 -42.59 -8.46 -42.44
N LEU A 8 -43.31 -9.58 -42.32
CA LEU A 8 -43.78 -10.33 -41.14
C LEU A 8 -43.28 -11.81 -41.21
N SER A 9 -43.28 -12.53 -40.06
CA SER A 9 -43.42 -14.02 -39.88
C SER A 9 -42.20 -14.92 -40.21
N ALA A 10 -41.94 -16.12 -39.63
CA ALA A 10 -42.56 -17.08 -38.68
C ALA A 10 -41.48 -18.14 -38.26
N LEU A 11 -41.38 -18.64 -37.01
CA LEU A 11 -41.95 -19.86 -36.36
C LEU A 11 -41.31 -21.25 -36.70
N LEU A 12 -40.77 -21.96 -35.69
CA LEU A 12 -40.70 -23.44 -35.46
C LEU A 12 -39.95 -23.68 -34.12
N MET A 13 -40.47 -24.18 -32.99
CA MET A 13 -41.17 -25.42 -32.58
C MET A 13 -40.32 -26.71 -32.66
N GLY A 14 -40.02 -27.32 -31.49
CA GLY A 14 -39.46 -28.68 -31.35
C GLY A 14 -39.31 -29.10 -29.88
N MET A 15 -40.10 -30.09 -29.44
CA MET A 15 -40.35 -30.57 -28.07
C MET A 15 -40.21 -32.11 -28.05
N LEU A 16 -39.65 -32.72 -26.98
CA LEU A 16 -39.90 -34.06 -26.34
C LEU A 16 -38.64 -34.46 -25.54
N VAL A 17 -38.56 -34.70 -24.22
CA VAL A 17 -39.30 -35.45 -23.16
C VAL A 17 -39.07 -36.98 -23.13
N LEU A 18 -38.77 -37.46 -21.90
CA LEU A 18 -38.95 -38.78 -21.23
C LEU A 18 -37.63 -39.42 -20.75
N ALA A 19 -37.27 -39.44 -19.46
CA ALA A 19 -37.83 -40.14 -18.28
C ALA A 19 -37.60 -41.67 -18.26
N ALA A 20 -36.80 -42.16 -17.30
CA ALA A 20 -36.99 -43.48 -16.67
C ALA A 20 -36.17 -43.64 -15.38
N CYS A 21 -36.89 -43.87 -14.28
CA CYS A 21 -36.42 -44.40 -13.01
C CYS A 21 -36.67 -45.92 -13.01
N GLY A 22 -35.80 -46.74 -12.41
CA GLY A 22 -36.02 -48.19 -12.32
C GLY A 22 -35.22 -48.84 -11.19
N THR A 23 -35.93 -49.29 -10.16
CA THR A 23 -35.43 -50.10 -9.03
C THR A 23 -36.00 -51.52 -9.09
N ALA A 24 -35.26 -52.44 -8.44
CA ALA A 24 -35.65 -53.74 -7.84
C ALA A 24 -35.32 -55.02 -8.65
N PRO A 25 -35.49 -56.23 -8.08
CA PRO A 25 -34.68 -56.87 -7.02
C PRO A 25 -34.34 -58.36 -7.35
N SER A 26 -33.48 -59.07 -6.58
CA SER A 26 -33.74 -60.49 -6.20
C SER A 26 -32.76 -61.09 -5.19
N THR A 27 -33.36 -61.80 -4.24
CA THR A 27 -32.89 -62.79 -3.26
C THR A 27 -32.18 -64.04 -3.82
N GLY A 28 -31.28 -64.64 -3.02
CA GLY A 28 -31.38 -66.08 -2.71
C GLY A 28 -30.17 -67.02 -2.91
N SER A 29 -29.54 -67.39 -1.78
CA SER A 29 -29.15 -68.76 -1.35
C SER A 29 -27.93 -69.53 -1.91
N THR A 30 -26.99 -69.75 -0.98
CA THR A 30 -26.41 -71.05 -0.54
C THR A 30 -25.39 -71.78 -1.44
N THR A 31 -24.12 -71.79 -1.01
CA THR A 31 -23.33 -73.03 -0.80
C THR A 31 -22.14 -72.80 0.16
N GLU A 32 -21.95 -73.71 1.10
CA GLU A 32 -20.88 -73.81 2.12
C GLU A 32 -19.79 -74.83 1.64
N PRO A 33 -18.69 -75.11 2.37
CA PRO A 33 -17.41 -74.39 2.46
C PRO A 33 -16.18 -75.25 2.01
N THR A 34 -14.94 -74.76 2.28
CA THR A 34 -13.64 -75.45 2.58
C THR A 34 -12.46 -74.94 1.70
N PRO A 35 -11.21 -74.78 2.18
CA PRO A 35 -10.72 -73.75 3.12
C PRO A 35 -9.44 -73.02 2.60
N ALA A 36 -8.95 -72.07 3.41
CA ALA A 36 -7.55 -71.61 3.51
C ALA A 36 -6.92 -70.88 2.30
N THR A 37 -6.74 -69.56 2.47
CA THR A 37 -5.41 -68.94 2.60
C THR A 37 -5.62 -67.54 3.18
N THR A 38 -5.06 -67.29 4.36
CA THR A 38 -5.05 -65.97 4.99
C THR A 38 -3.97 -65.13 4.31
N GLU A 39 -4.37 -64.20 3.45
CA GLU A 39 -3.61 -62.99 3.19
C GLU A 39 -4.28 -61.85 3.95
N GLN A 40 -3.55 -61.34 4.93
CA GLN A 40 -3.95 -60.25 5.79
C GLN A 40 -3.74 -58.95 5.02
N GLU A 41 -4.81 -58.38 4.47
CA GLU A 41 -4.82 -57.01 3.95
C GLU A 41 -4.58 -56.04 5.12
N THR A 42 -3.45 -55.34 5.05
CA THR A 42 -3.11 -54.18 5.86
C THR A 42 -4.15 -53.08 5.63
N PRO A 43 -4.64 -52.38 6.67
CA PRO A 43 -5.52 -51.24 6.46
C PRO A 43 -4.75 -50.16 5.71
N VAL A 44 -5.33 -49.65 4.63
CA VAL A 44 -4.88 -48.44 3.94
C VAL A 44 -5.08 -47.29 4.93
N THR A 45 -3.99 -46.88 5.58
CA THR A 45 -3.90 -45.61 6.28
C THR A 45 -4.17 -44.52 5.26
N GLU A 46 -5.24 -43.78 5.50
CA GLU A 46 -5.56 -42.51 4.86
C GLU A 46 -4.34 -41.60 4.99
N GLU A 47 -3.60 -41.42 3.89
CA GLU A 47 -2.56 -40.42 3.78
C GLU A 47 -3.22 -39.06 3.99
N ALA A 48 -3.03 -38.51 5.18
CA ALA A 48 -3.20 -37.10 5.44
C ALA A 48 -2.34 -36.36 4.42
N THR A 49 -3.00 -35.61 3.55
CA THR A 49 -2.36 -34.66 2.65
C THR A 49 -1.64 -33.63 3.53
N THR A 50 -0.32 -33.76 3.59
CA THR A 50 0.58 -32.74 4.16
C THR A 50 0.34 -31.44 3.41
N PRO A 51 -0.02 -30.32 4.08
CA PRO A 51 -0.06 -29.03 3.42
C PRO A 51 1.36 -28.63 3.03
N GLU A 52 1.54 -28.15 1.79
CA GLU A 52 2.79 -27.55 1.30
C GLU A 52 3.23 -26.43 2.27
N ALA A 53 4.33 -26.66 2.98
CA ALA A 53 4.83 -25.81 4.06
C ALA A 53 5.98 -24.87 3.61
N SER A 54 5.94 -24.35 2.37
CA SER A 54 7.02 -23.52 1.82
C SER A 54 6.87 -22.01 2.05
N ASP A 55 5.69 -21.50 2.41
CA ASP A 55 5.42 -20.05 2.30
C ASP A 55 5.13 -19.33 3.63
N ALA A 56 5.21 -20.00 4.78
CA ALA A 56 4.69 -19.44 6.04
C ALA A 56 5.53 -18.29 6.65
N LEU A 57 6.81 -18.18 6.32
CA LEU A 57 7.69 -17.08 6.74
C LEU A 57 7.79 -15.96 5.71
N ALA A 58 7.54 -16.23 4.44
CA ALA A 58 7.71 -15.24 3.38
C ALA A 58 6.71 -14.08 3.55
N GLY A 59 7.20 -12.84 3.48
CA GLY A 59 6.40 -11.63 3.67
C GLY A 59 5.98 -11.37 5.11
N THR A 60 6.77 -11.82 6.10
CA THR A 60 6.45 -11.65 7.52
C THR A 60 7.55 -10.91 8.29
N SER A 61 7.13 -10.11 9.27
CA SER A 61 8.04 -9.32 10.12
C SER A 61 7.89 -9.72 11.58
N TRP A 62 9.01 -9.77 12.30
CA TRP A 62 9.11 -10.30 13.65
C TRP A 62 10.05 -9.47 14.52
N VAL A 63 9.75 -9.38 15.81
CA VAL A 63 10.58 -8.74 16.84
C VAL A 63 11.05 -9.79 17.84
N LEU A 64 12.36 -9.84 18.09
CA LEU A 64 12.94 -10.81 19.02
C LEU A 64 12.54 -10.47 20.47
N THR A 65 11.88 -11.41 21.13
CA THR A 65 11.45 -11.29 22.53
C THR A 65 12.31 -12.13 23.47
N GLN A 66 13.01 -13.15 22.95
CA GLN A 66 13.89 -14.00 23.74
C GLN A 66 15.15 -14.41 22.97
N LEU A 67 16.31 -14.10 23.55
CA LEU A 67 17.64 -14.55 23.13
C LEU A 67 18.30 -15.28 24.30
N ASN A 68 18.73 -16.53 24.11
CA ASN A 68 19.33 -17.35 25.17
C ASN A 68 18.47 -17.47 26.43
N GLY A 69 17.15 -17.52 26.27
CA GLY A 69 16.22 -17.62 27.39
C GLY A 69 15.92 -16.29 28.12
N ALA A 70 16.53 -15.17 27.73
CA ALA A 70 16.33 -13.85 28.32
C ALA A 70 15.79 -12.83 27.32
N ALA A 71 15.11 -11.80 27.81
CA ALA A 71 14.71 -10.67 26.97
C ALA A 71 15.96 -9.92 26.45
N PRO A 72 16.01 -9.53 25.16
CA PRO A 72 17.12 -8.77 24.62
C PRO A 72 17.27 -7.41 25.33
N LEU A 73 18.52 -6.99 25.52
CA LEU A 73 18.88 -5.62 25.83
C LEU A 73 18.46 -4.73 24.65
N SER A 74 17.86 -3.57 24.91
CA SER A 74 17.45 -2.62 23.86
C SER A 74 17.87 -1.20 24.23
N GLU A 75 18.48 -0.49 23.28
CA GLU A 75 18.71 0.96 23.33
C GLU A 75 17.75 1.71 22.39
N GLY A 76 16.45 1.36 22.45
CA GLY A 76 15.42 2.03 21.65
C GLY A 76 15.27 1.52 20.21
N THR A 77 16.13 0.60 19.76
CA THR A 77 15.89 -0.19 18.54
C THR A 77 15.75 -1.66 18.94
N PRO A 78 14.61 -2.32 18.67
CA PRO A 78 14.46 -3.75 18.91
C PRO A 78 15.31 -4.57 17.92
N ILE A 79 15.62 -5.81 18.28
CA ILE A 79 16.14 -6.79 17.31
C ILE A 79 14.95 -7.29 16.49
N SER A 80 15.04 -7.24 15.17
CA SER A 80 13.94 -7.57 14.26
C SER A 80 14.40 -8.45 13.10
N ALA A 81 13.47 -9.20 12.51
CA ALA A 81 13.67 -10.00 11.32
C ALA A 81 12.47 -9.85 10.38
N GLU A 82 12.72 -9.35 9.17
CA GLU A 82 11.76 -9.21 8.07
C GLU A 82 12.17 -10.17 6.97
N PHE A 83 11.33 -11.16 6.69
CA PHE A 83 11.52 -12.17 5.67
C PHE A 83 10.76 -11.77 4.42
N ASP A 84 11.45 -11.49 3.32
CA ASP A 84 10.81 -11.16 2.05
C ASP A 84 10.31 -12.42 1.30
N THR A 85 9.63 -12.23 0.17
CA THR A 85 9.16 -13.32 -0.69
C THR A 85 10.21 -13.84 -1.68
N GLU A 86 11.38 -13.22 -1.73
CA GLU A 86 12.48 -13.54 -2.67
C GLU A 86 13.59 -14.38 -2.02
N GLY A 87 13.47 -14.70 -0.73
CA GLY A 87 14.43 -15.51 0.02
C GLY A 87 15.51 -14.70 0.73
N SER A 88 15.27 -13.42 1.02
CA SER A 88 16.13 -12.59 1.86
C SER A 88 15.47 -12.28 3.21
N VAL A 89 16.31 -12.14 4.22
CA VAL A 89 15.91 -11.67 5.54
C VAL A 89 16.79 -10.50 5.96
N ALA A 90 16.18 -9.41 6.40
CA ALA A 90 16.86 -8.22 6.86
C ALA A 90 16.26 -7.72 8.17
N GLY A 91 16.96 -6.85 8.87
CA GLY A 91 16.43 -6.27 10.10
C GLY A 91 17.45 -5.52 10.93
N SER A 92 17.06 -5.23 12.16
CA SER A 92 17.93 -4.67 13.18
C SER A 92 18.50 -5.81 14.03
N ALA A 93 19.81 -5.81 14.26
CA ALA A 93 20.47 -6.66 15.24
C ALA A 93 20.69 -5.92 16.58
N GLY A 94 19.99 -4.81 16.80
CA GLY A 94 20.05 -3.96 17.98
C GLY A 94 20.80 -2.67 17.71
N CYS A 95 22.11 -2.76 17.46
CA CYS A 95 22.95 -1.59 17.12
C CYS A 95 23.07 -1.40 15.60
N ASN A 96 23.31 -2.49 14.88
CA ASN A 96 23.52 -2.49 13.45
C ASN A 96 22.34 -3.07 12.69
N ARG A 97 22.24 -2.68 11.42
CA ARG A 97 21.35 -3.35 10.47
C ARG A 97 22.09 -4.55 9.86
N TYR A 98 21.35 -5.62 9.63
CA TYR A 98 21.87 -6.83 9.02
C TYR A 98 21.03 -7.28 7.82
N PHE A 99 21.62 -8.13 6.99
CA PHE A 99 20.96 -8.83 5.91
C PHE A 99 21.54 -10.23 5.74
N ALA A 100 20.70 -11.19 5.32
CA ALA A 100 21.08 -12.57 4.98
C ALA A 100 20.12 -13.15 3.94
N GLY A 101 20.49 -14.25 3.30
CA GLY A 101 19.55 -15.09 2.55
C GLY A 101 18.94 -16.15 3.46
N TYR A 102 17.72 -16.59 3.15
CA TYR A 102 17.09 -17.74 3.80
C TYR A 102 16.47 -18.69 2.78
N THR A 103 16.40 -19.98 3.14
CA THR A 103 15.68 -20.99 2.36
C THR A 103 14.88 -21.89 3.30
N ILE A 104 13.74 -22.37 2.80
CA ILE A 104 12.88 -23.34 3.50
C ILE A 104 12.74 -24.55 2.59
N ALA A 105 13.20 -25.71 3.05
CA ALA A 105 13.07 -26.97 2.33
C ALA A 105 12.79 -28.11 3.32
N ASP A 106 11.76 -28.92 3.06
CA ASP A 106 11.40 -30.07 3.89
C ASP A 106 11.26 -29.75 5.39
N GLY A 107 10.71 -28.58 5.71
CA GLY A 107 10.55 -28.09 7.10
C GLY A 107 11.85 -27.61 7.78
N THR A 108 12.96 -27.58 7.04
CA THR A 108 14.26 -27.05 7.49
C THR A 108 14.36 -25.59 7.08
N LEU A 109 14.65 -24.71 8.04
CA LEU A 109 15.01 -23.32 7.79
C LEU A 109 16.53 -23.21 7.77
N SER A 110 17.09 -22.69 6.67
CA SER A 110 18.53 -22.38 6.56
C SER A 110 18.69 -20.89 6.34
N ILE A 111 19.53 -20.25 7.14
CA ILE A 111 19.86 -18.82 7.00
C ILE A 111 21.35 -18.71 6.69
N THR A 112 21.72 -17.95 5.67
CA THR A 112 23.12 -17.76 5.32
C THR A 112 23.82 -16.91 6.38
N GLN A 113 25.15 -16.87 6.34
CA GLN A 113 25.89 -15.92 7.16
C GLN A 113 25.41 -14.48 6.88
N ALA A 114 25.08 -13.76 7.94
CA ALA A 114 24.58 -12.39 7.83
C ALA A 114 25.73 -11.39 7.60
N GLY A 115 25.49 -10.42 6.73
CA GLY A 115 26.27 -9.18 6.67
C GLY A 115 25.68 -8.15 7.64
N SER A 116 26.51 -7.28 8.22
CA SER A 116 26.08 -6.23 9.16
C SER A 116 26.86 -4.93 8.94
N THR A 117 26.25 -3.79 9.29
CA THR A 117 26.97 -2.52 9.42
C THR A 117 27.93 -2.54 10.62
N MET A 118 28.84 -1.57 10.73
CA MET A 118 29.85 -1.49 11.80
C MET A 118 29.73 -0.19 12.61
N MET A 119 28.52 0.14 13.06
CA MET A 119 28.27 1.17 14.06
C MET A 119 28.73 0.68 15.44
N ALA A 120 29.32 1.57 16.22
CA ALA A 120 29.78 1.28 17.57
C ALA A 120 28.71 1.71 18.60
N CYS A 121 28.21 0.76 19.38
CA CYS A 121 27.31 0.99 20.52
C CYS A 121 27.96 0.51 21.83
N GLU A 122 27.20 0.46 22.93
CA GLU A 122 27.68 -0.09 24.20
C GLU A 122 28.16 -1.55 24.02
N ASP A 123 29.24 -1.92 24.70
CA ASP A 123 29.88 -3.24 24.58
C ASP A 123 28.89 -4.40 24.81
N ALA A 124 27.92 -4.23 25.71
CA ALA A 124 26.89 -5.23 25.99
C ALA A 124 25.92 -5.42 24.81
N ILE A 125 25.55 -4.34 24.12
CA ILE A 125 24.69 -4.38 22.93
C ILE A 125 25.46 -5.00 21.76
N MET A 126 26.72 -4.63 21.56
CA MET A 126 27.57 -5.24 20.54
C MET A 126 27.78 -6.74 20.77
N ALA A 127 28.00 -7.17 22.01
CA ALA A 127 28.11 -8.58 22.35
C ALA A 127 26.79 -9.35 22.09
N GLN A 128 25.65 -8.71 22.37
CA GLN A 128 24.34 -9.27 22.07
C GLN A 128 24.10 -9.38 20.56
N GLU A 129 24.40 -8.34 19.79
CA GLU A 129 24.31 -8.32 18.33
C GLU A 129 25.08 -9.50 17.72
N GLN A 130 26.34 -9.68 18.13
CA GLN A 130 27.16 -10.78 17.65
C GLN A 130 26.53 -12.13 18.01
N ALA A 131 26.06 -12.29 19.26
CA ALA A 131 25.41 -13.52 19.70
C ALA A 131 24.13 -13.82 18.90
N PHE A 132 23.33 -12.80 18.60
CA PHE A 132 22.14 -12.94 17.77
C PHE A 132 22.51 -13.37 16.35
N LEU A 133 23.40 -12.66 15.65
CA LEU A 133 23.76 -12.97 14.26
C LEU A 133 24.39 -14.37 14.12
N ASP A 134 25.24 -14.75 15.08
CA ASP A 134 25.85 -16.08 15.11
C ASP A 134 24.81 -17.18 15.32
N GLN A 135 23.82 -16.99 16.20
CA GLN A 135 22.75 -17.97 16.41
C GLN A 135 21.75 -17.99 15.25
N PHE A 136 21.39 -16.84 14.72
CA PHE A 136 20.41 -16.71 13.64
C PHE A 136 20.87 -17.44 12.37
N SER A 137 22.16 -17.35 12.03
CA SER A 137 22.76 -18.10 10.91
C SER A 137 22.88 -19.61 11.14
N ARG A 138 22.62 -20.09 12.37
CA ARG A 138 22.60 -21.53 12.75
C ARG A 138 21.19 -22.10 12.84
N ALA A 139 20.18 -21.37 12.39
CA ALA A 139 18.80 -21.84 12.31
C ALA A 139 18.73 -23.20 11.58
N THR A 140 17.89 -24.10 12.09
CA THR A 140 17.64 -25.42 11.50
C THR A 140 16.17 -25.70 11.29
N SER A 141 15.31 -25.16 12.15
CA SER A 141 13.86 -25.32 12.03
C SER A 141 13.16 -24.12 12.63
N TYR A 142 11.88 -23.97 12.31
CA TYR A 142 11.03 -22.94 12.85
C TYR A 142 9.63 -23.48 13.13
N VAL A 143 8.94 -22.85 14.06
CA VAL A 143 7.52 -23.08 14.35
C VAL A 143 6.87 -21.71 14.50
N ILE A 144 5.74 -21.52 13.82
CA ILE A 144 4.86 -20.38 14.03
C ILE A 144 3.62 -20.87 14.77
N ASP A 145 3.35 -20.32 15.95
CA ASP A 145 2.13 -20.56 16.73
C ASP A 145 1.47 -19.20 17.04
N GLY A 146 0.38 -18.90 16.32
CA GLY A 146 -0.30 -17.61 16.41
C GLY A 146 0.61 -16.44 16.03
N ALA A 147 0.92 -15.59 17.02
CA ALA A 147 1.81 -14.44 16.87
C ALA A 147 3.26 -14.74 17.31
N THR A 148 3.59 -15.98 17.64
CA THR A 148 4.93 -16.35 18.11
C THR A 148 5.67 -17.15 17.05
N LEU A 149 6.84 -16.67 16.65
CA LEU A 149 7.81 -17.41 15.84
C LEU A 149 8.91 -17.94 16.77
N THR A 150 9.10 -19.25 16.77
CA THR A 150 10.24 -19.89 17.44
C THR A 150 11.18 -20.47 16.41
N ILE A 151 12.42 -19.99 16.35
CA ILE A 151 13.48 -20.58 15.54
C ILE A 151 14.36 -21.44 16.43
N THR A 152 14.58 -22.69 16.04
CA THR A 152 15.47 -23.63 16.73
C THR A 152 16.78 -23.74 15.96
N ILE A 153 17.90 -23.60 16.67
CA ILE A 153 19.25 -23.72 16.08
C ILE A 153 19.80 -25.14 16.28
N ASP A 154 20.93 -25.44 15.64
CA ASP A 154 21.56 -26.78 15.61
C ASP A 154 21.90 -27.40 16.98
N ASP A 155 22.10 -26.61 18.02
CA ASP A 155 22.31 -27.10 19.40
C ASP A 155 21.02 -27.25 20.24
N GLY A 156 19.85 -26.97 19.64
CA GLY A 156 18.55 -27.04 20.29
C GLY A 156 18.15 -25.76 21.04
N THR A 157 18.99 -24.73 21.07
CA THR A 157 18.63 -23.41 21.62
C THR A 157 17.57 -22.75 20.73
N THR A 158 16.71 -21.93 21.34
CA THR A 158 15.62 -21.25 20.66
C THR A 158 15.78 -19.73 20.68
N LEU A 159 15.47 -19.11 19.54
CA LEU A 159 15.19 -17.69 19.39
C LEU A 159 13.68 -17.54 19.33
N VAL A 160 13.11 -16.75 20.25
CA VAL A 160 11.66 -16.50 20.27
C VAL A 160 11.42 -15.08 19.81
N PHE A 161 10.57 -14.97 18.80
CA PHE A 161 10.10 -13.71 18.27
C PHE A 161 8.60 -13.64 18.45
N GLU A 162 8.11 -12.41 18.59
CA GLU A 162 6.72 -12.08 18.45
C GLU A 162 6.52 -11.41 17.09
N ARG A 163 5.36 -11.61 16.47
CA ARG A 163 5.01 -10.97 15.21
C ARG A 163 5.17 -9.48 15.43
N ALA A 164 5.91 -8.83 14.54
CA ALA A 164 5.93 -7.37 14.55
C ALA A 164 4.48 -6.96 14.38
N GLU A 165 3.90 -6.38 15.43
CA GLU A 165 2.67 -5.64 15.27
C GLU A 165 3.04 -4.59 14.21
N GLU A 166 2.35 -4.63 13.07
CA GLU A 166 2.25 -3.43 12.28
C GLU A 166 1.66 -2.43 13.26
N GLU A 167 2.52 -1.60 13.84
CA GLU A 167 2.13 -0.32 14.38
C GLU A 167 1.59 0.43 13.16
N VAL A 168 0.36 0.07 12.77
CA VAL A 168 -0.56 0.97 12.12
C VAL A 168 -0.68 2.05 13.16
N THR A 169 0.20 3.02 13.05
CA THR A 169 0.01 4.33 13.63
C THR A 169 -1.32 4.78 13.02
N THR A 170 -2.41 4.40 13.66
CA THR A 170 -3.71 4.99 13.47
C THR A 170 -3.53 6.38 14.04
N SER A 171 -2.91 7.22 13.20
CA SER A 171 -3.11 8.64 13.23
C SER A 171 -4.61 8.80 13.06
N ASN A 172 -5.32 8.81 14.19
CA ASN A 172 -6.65 9.36 14.27
C ASN A 172 -6.60 10.88 14.02
N ASP A 173 -5.44 11.46 13.72
CA ASP A 173 -5.35 12.83 13.27
C ASP A 173 -5.84 12.93 11.83
N LEU A 174 -6.96 13.63 11.68
CA LEU A 174 -7.55 13.99 10.40
C LEU A 174 -6.78 15.15 9.76
N THR A 175 -5.99 15.89 10.54
CA THR A 175 -5.29 17.10 10.09
C THR A 175 -4.14 16.76 9.13
N GLY A 176 -4.03 17.49 8.02
CA GLY A 176 -2.98 17.29 7.01
C GLY A 176 -3.18 16.07 6.11
N THR A 177 -4.41 15.54 6.01
CA THR A 177 -4.69 14.29 5.28
C THR A 177 -5.52 14.53 4.02
N ASN A 178 -5.37 13.64 3.02
CA ASN A 178 -6.14 13.69 1.78
C ASN A 178 -6.82 12.36 1.50
N TRP A 179 -8.04 12.45 0.98
CA TRP A 179 -8.95 11.33 0.84
C TRP A 179 -9.73 11.40 -0.46
N VAL A 180 -10.01 10.24 -1.05
CA VAL A 180 -10.94 10.08 -2.18
C VAL A 180 -12.11 9.24 -1.71
N LEU A 181 -13.31 9.76 -1.96
CA LEU A 181 -14.55 9.12 -1.55
C LEU A 181 -14.77 7.84 -2.34
N THR A 182 -14.99 6.72 -1.65
CA THR A 182 -15.25 5.41 -2.23
C THR A 182 -16.69 4.95 -2.02
N ALA A 183 -17.39 5.46 -1.00
CA ALA A 183 -18.81 5.19 -0.82
C ALA A 183 -19.59 6.34 -0.16
N ILE A 184 -20.79 6.60 -0.69
CA ILE A 184 -21.84 7.40 -0.06
C ILE A 184 -22.94 6.43 0.37
N ASN A 185 -23.10 6.22 1.67
CA ASN A 185 -24.15 5.36 2.23
C ASN A 185 -24.13 3.94 1.63
N GLY A 186 -22.92 3.42 1.41
CA GLY A 186 -22.67 2.09 0.82
C GLY A 186 -22.75 2.02 -0.71
N ALA A 187 -23.01 3.12 -1.42
CA ALA A 187 -23.00 3.18 -2.88
C ALA A 187 -21.73 3.89 -3.40
N ALA A 188 -21.11 3.34 -4.45
CA ALA A 188 -19.97 3.97 -5.11
C ALA A 188 -20.37 5.29 -5.81
N PRO A 189 -19.45 6.29 -5.91
CA PRO A 189 -19.70 7.52 -6.66
C PRO A 189 -20.06 7.25 -8.14
N LEU A 190 -20.91 8.10 -8.70
CA LEU A 190 -21.44 7.97 -10.06
C LEU A 190 -20.41 8.16 -11.19
N SER A 191 -19.20 8.66 -10.90
CA SER A 191 -18.18 8.93 -11.91
C SER A 191 -16.78 8.60 -11.41
N GLU A 192 -16.07 7.77 -12.17
CA GLU A 192 -14.65 7.49 -11.95
C GLU A 192 -13.74 8.60 -12.51
N SER A 193 -14.19 9.32 -13.54
CA SER A 193 -13.43 10.41 -14.18
C SER A 193 -13.51 11.74 -13.42
N ALA A 194 -14.41 11.84 -12.44
CA ALA A 194 -14.63 13.02 -11.63
C ALA A 194 -14.73 12.61 -10.15
N PRO A 195 -13.59 12.20 -9.54
CA PRO A 195 -13.60 11.73 -8.16
C PRO A 195 -14.03 12.84 -7.20
N ILE A 196 -14.73 12.43 -6.14
CA ILE A 196 -15.01 13.28 -4.99
C ILE A 196 -13.83 13.16 -4.02
N SER A 197 -13.26 14.28 -3.61
CA SER A 197 -12.07 14.33 -2.75
C SER A 197 -12.28 15.22 -1.52
N ALA A 198 -11.46 15.00 -0.50
CA ALA A 198 -11.42 15.78 0.73
C ALA A 198 -9.97 15.91 1.21
N GLU A 199 -9.49 17.14 1.30
CA GLU A 199 -8.22 17.53 1.90
C GLU A 199 -8.52 18.27 3.20
N PHE A 200 -8.01 17.79 4.32
CA PHE A 200 -8.11 18.44 5.62
C PHE A 200 -6.78 19.10 5.93
N ASP A 201 -6.71 20.43 5.89
CA ASP A 201 -5.46 21.16 6.13
C ASP A 201 -5.17 21.38 7.63
N THR A 202 -4.00 21.95 7.94
CA THR A 202 -3.56 22.26 9.31
C THR A 202 -4.19 23.51 9.91
N GLU A 203 -4.93 24.28 9.12
CA GLU A 203 -5.58 25.54 9.53
C GLU A 203 -7.07 25.34 9.87
N GLY A 204 -7.56 24.09 9.80
CA GLY A 204 -8.95 23.76 10.11
C GLY A 204 -9.89 24.00 8.93
N ARG A 205 -9.40 23.87 7.70
CA ARG A 205 -10.19 23.99 6.49
C ARG A 205 -10.17 22.67 5.70
N ILE A 206 -11.33 22.33 5.16
CA ILE A 206 -11.50 21.20 4.24
C ILE A 206 -11.73 21.73 2.83
N THR A 207 -10.99 21.21 1.85
CA THR A 207 -11.11 21.53 0.43
C THR A 207 -11.21 20.28 -0.43
N GLY A 208 -11.77 20.39 -1.62
CA GLY A 208 -11.78 19.24 -2.54
C GLY A 208 -12.65 19.41 -3.77
N SER A 209 -12.78 18.32 -4.51
CA SER A 209 -13.74 18.14 -5.60
C SER A 209 -15.00 17.47 -5.05
N ALA A 210 -16.18 17.98 -5.38
CA ALA A 210 -17.45 17.32 -5.15
C ALA A 210 -17.97 16.63 -6.44
N GLY A 211 -17.06 16.29 -7.34
CA GLY A 211 -17.33 15.70 -8.65
C GLY A 211 -17.28 16.75 -9.75
N CYS A 212 -18.34 17.56 -9.89
CA CYS A 212 -18.38 18.61 -10.91
C CYS A 212 -17.67 19.89 -10.44
N ASN A 213 -17.94 20.31 -9.20
CA ASN A 213 -17.45 21.57 -8.65
C ASN A 213 -16.39 21.36 -7.58
N ARG A 214 -15.54 22.37 -7.42
CA ARG A 214 -14.67 22.47 -6.24
C ARG A 214 -15.47 23.03 -5.07
N TYR A 215 -15.17 22.56 -3.87
CA TYR A 215 -15.79 23.02 -2.62
C TYR A 215 -14.75 23.36 -1.56
N PHE A 216 -15.21 24.11 -0.55
CA PHE A 216 -14.46 24.38 0.66
C PHE A 216 -15.41 24.53 1.86
N ALA A 217 -14.96 24.16 3.05
CA ALA A 217 -15.63 24.40 4.32
C ALA A 217 -14.60 24.54 5.45
N ASP A 218 -15.02 25.01 6.62
CA ASP A 218 -14.20 24.95 7.83
C ASP A 218 -14.52 23.64 8.57
N TYR A 219 -13.54 23.04 9.23
CA TYR A 219 -13.74 21.86 10.08
C TYR A 219 -13.08 22.04 11.45
N THR A 220 -13.63 21.35 12.44
CA THR A 220 -13.05 21.26 13.78
C THR A 220 -13.12 19.82 14.27
N VAL A 221 -12.05 19.39 14.95
CA VAL A 221 -11.98 18.10 15.64
C VAL A 221 -11.81 18.38 17.12
N ALA A 222 -12.75 17.91 17.94
CA ALA A 222 -12.68 18.02 19.40
C ALA A 222 -13.34 16.80 20.04
N ASP A 223 -12.66 16.17 21.00
CA ASP A 223 -13.20 15.06 21.80
C ASP A 223 -13.80 13.91 20.94
N GLY A 224 -13.19 13.60 19.80
CA GLY A 224 -13.67 12.57 18.85
C GLY A 224 -14.89 12.99 18.02
N THR A 225 -15.33 14.23 18.13
CA THR A 225 -16.39 14.84 17.32
C THR A 225 -15.77 15.57 16.13
N LEU A 226 -16.26 15.31 14.93
CA LEU A 226 -15.94 16.09 13.73
C LEU A 226 -17.12 17.00 13.44
N SER A 227 -16.87 18.30 13.32
CA SER A 227 -17.87 19.27 12.88
C SER A 227 -17.35 19.98 11.64
N ILE A 228 -18.14 19.96 10.56
CA ILE A 228 -17.83 20.64 9.30
C ILE A 228 -18.90 21.71 9.06
N SER A 229 -18.47 22.93 8.73
CA SER A 229 -19.38 24.03 8.42
C SER A 229 -20.16 23.77 7.13
N GLN A 230 -21.14 24.62 6.85
CA GLN A 230 -21.77 24.60 5.53
C GLN A 230 -20.71 24.86 4.45
N ALA A 231 -20.67 23.99 3.44
CA ALA A 231 -19.72 24.11 2.34
C ALA A 231 -20.11 25.20 1.34
N GLY A 232 -19.11 25.95 0.87
CA GLY A 232 -19.20 26.75 -0.35
C GLY A 232 -18.72 25.93 -1.55
N SER A 233 -19.32 26.14 -2.73
CA SER A 233 -18.88 25.48 -3.98
C SER A 233 -18.91 26.43 -5.18
N THR A 234 -18.14 26.08 -6.22
CA THR A 234 -18.26 26.71 -7.54
C THR A 234 -19.58 26.31 -8.22
N ARG A 235 -19.97 26.98 -9.31
CA ARG A 235 -21.23 26.73 -10.03
C ARG A 235 -21.02 26.40 -11.51
N MET A 236 -20.16 25.44 -11.80
CA MET A 236 -20.07 24.81 -13.11
C MET A 236 -21.28 23.91 -13.33
N ALA A 237 -21.76 23.85 -14.58
CA ALA A 237 -22.88 23.02 -14.97
C ALA A 237 -22.37 21.71 -15.55
N CYS A 238 -22.73 20.59 -14.91
CA CYS A 238 -22.48 19.23 -15.40
C CYS A 238 -23.79 18.47 -15.63
N GLU A 239 -23.69 17.18 -15.89
CA GLU A 239 -24.85 16.29 -15.98
C GLU A 239 -25.68 16.32 -14.69
N GLU A 240 -27.01 16.28 -14.84
CA GLU A 240 -27.96 16.45 -13.74
C GLU A 240 -27.74 15.45 -12.60
N ALA A 241 -27.39 14.20 -12.92
CA ALA A 241 -27.11 13.17 -11.92
C ALA A 241 -25.84 13.48 -11.10
N ILE A 242 -24.80 14.03 -11.72
CA ILE A 242 -23.56 14.42 -11.04
C ILE A 242 -23.81 15.62 -10.13
N MET A 243 -24.58 16.61 -10.62
CA MET A 243 -24.98 17.77 -9.81
C MET A 243 -25.85 17.37 -8.60
N ALA A 244 -26.74 16.38 -8.77
CA ALA A 244 -27.55 15.85 -7.68
C ALA A 244 -26.70 15.12 -6.63
N GLN A 245 -25.72 14.31 -7.05
CA GLN A 245 -24.77 13.68 -6.14
C GLN A 245 -23.89 14.70 -5.42
N GLU A 246 -23.38 15.71 -6.13
CA GLU A 246 -22.60 16.81 -5.54
C GLU A 246 -23.37 17.48 -4.39
N GLN A 247 -24.63 17.88 -4.63
CA GLN A 247 -25.45 18.51 -3.60
C GLN A 247 -25.68 17.56 -2.42
N ALA A 248 -26.01 16.30 -2.68
CA ALA A 248 -26.23 15.30 -1.64
C ALA A 248 -24.97 15.03 -0.80
N PHE A 249 -23.79 15.02 -1.43
CA PHE A 249 -22.50 14.88 -0.75
C PHE A 249 -22.22 16.09 0.14
N LEU A 250 -22.32 17.32 -0.38
CA LEU A 250 -22.05 18.54 0.38
C LEU A 250 -23.01 18.72 1.57
N ASP A 251 -24.29 18.38 1.38
CA ASP A 251 -25.29 18.42 2.44
C ASP A 251 -24.96 17.40 3.55
N GLN A 252 -24.56 16.18 3.19
CA GLN A 252 -24.15 15.14 4.14
C GLN A 252 -22.84 15.49 4.86
N LEU A 253 -21.86 16.03 4.15
CA LEU A 253 -20.57 16.43 4.71
C LEU A 253 -20.75 17.48 5.82
N SER A 254 -21.64 18.46 5.62
CA SER A 254 -21.96 19.48 6.63
C SER A 254 -22.70 18.97 7.87
N ARG A 255 -23.18 17.71 7.83
CA ARG A 255 -23.89 17.04 8.93
C ARG A 255 -23.01 15.99 9.63
N ALA A 256 -21.70 15.98 9.34
CA ALA A 256 -20.74 15.12 10.02
C ALA A 256 -20.83 15.30 11.54
N THR A 257 -20.80 14.18 12.27
CA THR A 257 -20.81 14.16 13.74
C THR A 257 -19.56 13.50 14.32
N SER A 258 -18.98 12.53 13.61
CA SER A 258 -17.79 11.82 14.06
C SER A 258 -17.06 11.22 12.88
N TYR A 259 -15.84 10.77 13.11
CA TYR A 259 -15.04 10.07 12.13
C TYR A 259 -14.24 8.94 12.80
N VAL A 260 -13.83 7.99 11.99
CA VAL A 260 -12.89 6.92 12.35
C VAL A 260 -11.89 6.78 11.21
N ILE A 261 -10.61 6.71 11.54
CA ILE A 261 -9.54 6.33 10.60
C ILE A 261 -9.09 4.92 11.01
N ASP A 262 -9.19 3.98 10.08
CA ASP A 262 -8.72 2.59 10.22
C ASP A 262 -7.79 2.27 9.04
N GLY A 263 -6.48 2.25 9.31
CA GLY A 263 -5.46 2.18 8.25
C GLY A 263 -5.59 3.32 7.24
N ALA A 264 -5.81 2.96 5.97
CA ALA A 264 -6.01 3.90 4.87
C ALA A 264 -7.49 4.27 4.65
N THR A 265 -8.42 3.84 5.50
CA THR A 265 -9.85 4.12 5.32
C THR A 265 -10.32 5.17 6.32
N LEU A 266 -10.89 6.27 5.82
CA LEU A 266 -11.62 7.26 6.62
C LEU A 266 -13.11 7.00 6.51
N THR A 267 -13.79 6.83 7.64
CA THR A 267 -15.26 6.80 7.70
C THR A 267 -15.76 8.01 8.47
N ILE A 268 -16.52 8.88 7.82
CA ILE A 268 -17.27 9.97 8.46
C ILE A 268 -18.70 9.50 8.70
N THR A 269 -19.16 9.62 9.95
CA THR A 269 -20.54 9.35 10.35
C THR A 269 -21.33 10.65 10.39
N ILE A 270 -22.55 10.59 9.87
CA ILE A 270 -23.48 11.71 9.74
C ILE A 270 -24.57 11.57 10.84
N ASP A 271 -25.24 12.66 11.20
CA ASP A 271 -26.24 12.72 12.29
C ASP A 271 -27.43 11.74 12.19
N ASP A 272 -27.74 11.21 11.01
CA ASP A 272 -28.76 10.17 10.77
C ASP A 272 -28.20 8.73 10.74
N GLY A 273 -26.91 8.58 11.06
CA GLY A 273 -26.19 7.30 11.06
C GLY A 273 -25.70 6.86 9.68
N ALA A 274 -25.93 7.65 8.65
CA ALA A 274 -25.41 7.43 7.31
C ALA A 274 -23.88 7.70 7.28
N THR A 275 -23.17 7.21 6.27
CA THR A 275 -21.69 7.23 6.25
C THR A 275 -21.12 7.67 4.92
N LEU A 276 -20.04 8.46 5.00
CA LEU A 276 -19.14 8.74 3.88
C LEU A 276 -17.85 7.97 4.12
N VAL A 277 -17.51 7.07 3.21
CA VAL A 277 -16.29 6.26 3.29
C VAL A 277 -15.33 6.76 2.23
N PHE A 278 -14.10 7.01 2.66
CA PHE A 278 -13.01 7.46 1.81
C PHE A 278 -11.81 6.53 1.98
N GLU A 279 -11.02 6.45 0.92
CA GLU A 279 -9.69 5.86 0.94
C GLU A 279 -8.64 6.96 0.91
N GLN A 280 -7.57 6.77 1.68
CA GLN A 280 -6.47 7.70 1.77
C GLN A 280 -5.79 7.72 0.40
N THR A 281 -5.71 8.90 -0.18
CA THR A 281 -4.80 9.10 -1.29
C THR A 281 -3.46 9.40 -0.65
N SER A 282 -2.48 8.50 -0.80
CA SER A 282 -1.16 8.78 -0.24
C SER A 282 -0.66 10.07 -0.87
N ASN A 283 -0.53 11.12 -0.05
CA ASN A 283 0.23 12.30 -0.42
C ASN A 283 1.72 12.03 -0.24
N ALA A 284 2.11 10.79 -0.01
CA ALA A 284 3.51 10.42 0.06
C ALA A 284 4.13 10.68 -1.31
N LEU A 285 5.10 11.59 -1.34
CA LEU A 285 6.01 11.70 -2.47
C LEU A 285 6.83 10.41 -2.61
N ALA A 286 7.16 9.77 -1.50
CA ALA A 286 7.85 8.48 -1.47
C ALA A 286 7.14 7.42 -2.34
N GLY A 287 7.93 6.74 -3.17
CA GLY A 287 7.47 5.68 -4.07
C GLY A 287 6.75 6.17 -5.34
N THR A 288 6.90 7.45 -5.73
CA THR A 288 6.14 8.04 -6.85
C THR A 288 7.04 8.50 -8.00
N SER A 289 6.51 8.42 -9.23
CA SER A 289 7.17 8.86 -10.46
C SER A 289 6.31 9.85 -11.23
N TRP A 290 6.96 10.89 -11.77
CA TRP A 290 6.29 12.06 -12.35
C TRP A 290 6.99 12.56 -13.61
N LEU A 291 6.21 13.09 -14.55
CA LEU A 291 6.65 13.80 -15.76
C LEU A 291 6.26 15.26 -15.68
N LEU A 292 7.21 16.16 -15.89
CA LEU A 292 6.98 17.60 -15.85
C LEU A 292 6.13 18.01 -17.06
N THR A 293 5.07 18.76 -16.78
CA THR A 293 4.16 19.33 -17.80
C THR A 293 4.21 20.84 -17.84
N GLU A 294 4.62 21.49 -16.74
CA GLU A 294 4.75 22.94 -16.66
C GLU A 294 5.95 23.34 -15.79
N LEU A 295 6.79 24.22 -16.34
CA LEU A 295 7.89 24.91 -15.68
C LEU A 295 7.61 26.41 -15.79
N ASN A 296 7.25 27.07 -14.70
CA ASN A 296 6.96 28.53 -14.69
C ASN A 296 5.85 28.96 -15.66
N GLY A 297 4.75 28.22 -15.76
CA GLY A 297 3.68 28.57 -16.70
C GLY A 297 3.95 28.16 -18.15
N ALA A 298 5.07 27.50 -18.44
CA ALA A 298 5.44 27.07 -19.79
C ALA A 298 5.65 25.55 -19.87
N ALA A 299 5.21 24.95 -20.98
CA ALA A 299 5.48 23.54 -21.27
C ALA A 299 6.99 23.31 -21.54
N PRO A 300 7.53 22.10 -21.25
CA PRO A 300 8.89 21.74 -21.61
C PRO A 300 9.18 21.94 -23.11
N LEU A 301 10.41 22.35 -23.43
CA LEU A 301 10.84 22.68 -24.80
C LEU A 301 10.88 21.48 -25.76
N SER A 302 10.88 20.24 -25.25
CA SER A 302 11.07 19.04 -26.07
C SER A 302 10.43 17.80 -25.44
N GLU A 303 9.51 17.19 -26.17
CA GLU A 303 8.92 15.88 -25.85
C GLU A 303 9.92 14.72 -26.01
N ALA A 304 10.99 14.91 -26.78
CA ALA A 304 12.02 13.88 -27.00
C ALA A 304 12.97 13.72 -25.79
N THR A 305 12.98 14.70 -24.90
CA THR A 305 13.82 14.76 -23.70
C THR A 305 12.93 15.15 -22.52
N PRO A 306 12.03 14.26 -22.07
CA PRO A 306 11.12 14.56 -20.99
C PRO A 306 11.89 14.86 -19.70
N ILE A 307 11.38 15.82 -18.93
CA ILE A 307 11.83 16.07 -17.57
C ILE A 307 11.01 15.18 -16.63
N SER A 308 11.68 14.45 -15.75
CA SER A 308 11.05 13.51 -14.82
C SER A 308 11.53 13.69 -13.38
N ALA A 309 10.72 13.25 -12.42
CA ALA A 309 11.08 13.18 -11.01
C ALA A 309 10.55 11.87 -10.42
N GLU A 310 11.45 11.06 -9.89
CA GLU A 310 11.18 9.81 -9.18
C GLU A 310 11.62 10.02 -7.73
N PHE A 311 10.69 9.92 -6.81
CA PHE A 311 10.89 10.07 -5.37
C PHE A 311 10.86 8.68 -4.75
N ASP A 312 11.98 8.21 -4.21
CA ASP A 312 12.07 6.91 -3.54
C ASP A 312 11.71 7.00 -2.06
N ASP A 313 11.51 5.85 -1.42
CA ASP A 313 11.16 5.74 0.00
C ASP A 313 12.32 6.10 0.96
N GLU A 314 13.53 6.30 0.41
CA GLU A 314 14.76 6.58 1.16
C GLU A 314 15.08 8.09 1.24
N GLY A 315 14.17 8.94 0.76
CA GLY A 315 14.35 10.39 0.79
C GLY A 315 15.28 10.88 -0.32
N ARG A 316 15.32 10.21 -1.48
CA ARG A 316 16.05 10.66 -2.67
C ARG A 316 15.10 10.88 -3.84
N VAL A 317 15.34 11.97 -4.56
CA VAL A 317 14.66 12.31 -5.82
C VAL A 317 15.68 12.25 -6.96
N ALA A 318 15.34 11.56 -8.05
CA ALA A 318 16.19 11.44 -9.22
C ALA A 318 15.36 11.48 -10.51
N GLY A 319 16.02 11.74 -11.65
CA GLY A 319 15.29 11.77 -12.90
C GLY A 319 16.11 12.24 -14.10
N SER A 320 15.38 12.63 -15.14
CA SER A 320 15.89 13.35 -16.29
C SER A 320 15.56 14.83 -16.11
N ALA A 321 16.54 15.72 -16.28
CA ALA A 321 16.32 17.17 -16.36
C ALA A 321 16.28 17.63 -17.83
N GLY A 322 15.86 16.74 -18.73
CA GLY A 322 15.87 16.92 -20.17
C GLY A 322 17.09 16.27 -20.80
N CYS A 323 18.21 16.99 -20.84
CA CYS A 323 19.46 16.46 -21.40
C CYS A 323 20.18 15.53 -20.42
N ASN A 324 20.36 16.00 -19.18
CA ASN A 324 21.14 15.28 -18.18
C ASN A 324 20.28 14.50 -17.19
N ARG A 325 20.92 13.54 -16.53
CA ARG A 325 20.36 12.86 -15.38
C ARG A 325 20.75 13.62 -14.12
N TYR A 326 19.82 13.73 -13.18
CA TYR A 326 20.04 14.41 -11.91
C TYR A 326 19.65 13.53 -10.72
N PHE A 327 20.12 13.94 -9.54
CA PHE A 327 19.70 13.40 -8.24
C PHE A 327 19.81 14.47 -7.15
N ALA A 328 18.98 14.36 -6.12
CA ALA A 328 19.00 15.16 -4.90
C ALA A 328 18.42 14.36 -3.72
N GLY A 329 18.69 14.77 -2.49
CA GLY A 329 17.91 14.34 -1.33
C GLY A 329 16.64 15.18 -1.19
N TYR A 330 15.57 14.58 -0.67
CA TYR A 330 14.36 15.29 -0.29
C TYR A 330 13.89 14.87 1.10
N THR A 331 13.14 15.76 1.75
CA THR A 331 12.50 15.51 3.04
C THR A 331 11.11 16.14 3.01
N VAL A 332 10.14 15.46 3.60
CA VAL A 332 8.80 15.97 3.83
C VAL A 332 8.56 15.99 5.33
N ALA A 333 8.30 17.18 5.88
CA ALA A 333 7.99 17.36 7.29
C ALA A 333 6.97 18.48 7.46
N GLU A 334 5.89 18.23 8.22
CA GLU A 334 4.88 19.25 8.56
C GLU A 334 4.32 20.00 7.33
N GLY A 335 4.08 19.29 6.22
CA GLY A 335 3.58 19.88 4.96
C GLY A 335 4.63 20.68 4.16
N THR A 336 5.87 20.75 4.62
CA THR A 336 7.00 21.39 3.94
C THR A 336 7.79 20.35 3.16
N LEU A 337 8.05 20.64 1.88
CA LEU A 337 8.98 19.88 1.04
C LEU A 337 10.30 20.62 0.97
N SER A 338 11.38 19.97 1.37
CA SER A 338 12.74 20.49 1.18
C SER A 338 13.52 19.53 0.29
N ILE A 339 14.09 20.05 -0.79
CA ILE A 339 14.96 19.32 -1.71
C ILE A 339 16.37 19.93 -1.63
N THR A 340 17.37 19.11 -1.40
CA THR A 340 18.77 19.56 -1.37
C THR A 340 19.23 20.00 -2.76
N GLN A 341 20.34 20.72 -2.85
CA GLN A 341 20.94 21.06 -4.14
C GLN A 341 21.16 19.80 -5.01
N ALA A 342 20.62 19.83 -6.22
CA ALA A 342 20.73 18.72 -7.15
C ALA A 342 22.13 18.57 -7.76
N GLY A 343 22.61 17.34 -7.87
CA GLY A 343 23.73 16.96 -8.73
C GLY A 343 23.24 16.54 -10.11
N SER A 344 23.99 16.86 -11.17
CA SER A 344 23.65 16.52 -12.57
C SER A 344 24.86 16.01 -13.35
N THR A 345 24.63 15.21 -14.38
CA THR A 345 25.65 14.89 -15.40
C THR A 345 25.97 16.10 -16.28
N MET A 346 27.04 16.06 -17.08
CA MET A 346 27.46 17.16 -17.96
C MET A 346 27.54 16.71 -19.43
N MET A 347 26.47 16.14 -19.95
CA MET A 347 26.31 15.85 -21.38
C MET A 347 26.04 17.15 -22.14
N ALA A 348 26.66 17.28 -23.31
CA ALA A 348 26.46 18.42 -24.18
C ALA A 348 25.15 18.27 -24.96
N CYS A 349 24.30 19.29 -24.89
CA CYS A 349 23.04 19.39 -25.61
C CYS A 349 22.87 20.79 -26.20
N GLU A 350 21.75 21.01 -26.89
CA GLU A 350 21.38 22.33 -27.37
C GLU A 350 21.28 23.34 -26.22
N ASP A 351 21.79 24.55 -26.43
CA ASP A 351 21.90 25.60 -25.40
C ASP A 351 20.55 25.90 -24.72
N ALA A 352 19.44 25.84 -25.48
CA ALA A 352 18.11 26.07 -24.93
C ALA A 352 17.66 24.96 -23.96
N ILE A 353 18.01 23.70 -24.25
CA ILE A 353 17.72 22.56 -23.36
C ILE A 353 18.58 22.63 -22.11
N LEU A 354 19.86 23.01 -22.24
CA LEU A 354 20.74 23.23 -21.08
C LEU A 354 20.25 24.40 -20.21
N ALA A 355 19.76 25.48 -20.81
CA ALA A 355 19.17 26.59 -20.06
C ALA A 355 17.91 26.16 -19.28
N GLN A 356 17.04 25.35 -19.90
CA GLN A 356 15.85 24.78 -19.24
C GLN A 356 16.26 23.84 -18.10
N GLU A 357 17.25 22.97 -18.31
CA GLU A 357 17.78 22.07 -17.29
C GLU A 357 18.22 22.85 -16.04
N MET A 358 19.03 23.90 -16.22
CA MET A 358 19.49 24.73 -15.09
C MET A 358 18.32 25.40 -14.37
N ALA A 359 17.32 25.91 -15.11
CA ALA A 359 16.14 26.53 -14.53
C ALA A 359 15.32 25.52 -13.71
N PHE A 360 15.11 24.31 -14.24
CA PHE A 360 14.42 23.24 -13.53
C PHE A 360 15.16 22.83 -12.25
N LEU A 361 16.47 22.60 -12.30
CA LEU A 361 17.25 22.15 -11.13
C LEU A 361 17.36 23.24 -10.05
N ASP A 362 17.46 24.51 -10.43
CA ASP A 362 17.41 25.65 -9.49
C ASP A 362 16.08 25.66 -8.74
N GLN A 363 14.97 25.58 -9.47
CA GLN A 363 13.64 25.63 -8.87
C GLN A 363 13.33 24.40 -8.04
N LEU A 364 13.70 23.21 -8.49
CA LEU A 364 13.51 22.00 -7.72
C LEU A 364 14.20 22.09 -6.36
N SER A 365 15.42 22.65 -6.32
CA SER A 365 16.18 22.86 -5.08
C SER A 365 15.61 23.96 -4.16
N ARG A 366 14.63 24.74 -4.66
CA ARG A 366 13.93 25.81 -3.94
C ARG A 366 12.49 25.44 -3.58
N ALA A 367 12.12 24.16 -3.73
CA ALA A 367 10.84 23.64 -3.30
C ALA A 367 10.58 23.98 -1.82
N THR A 368 9.34 24.35 -1.52
CA THR A 368 8.88 24.71 -0.18
C THR A 368 7.66 23.89 0.23
N SER A 369 6.78 23.56 -0.71
CA SER A 369 5.62 22.71 -0.47
C SER A 369 5.26 21.95 -1.74
N TYR A 370 4.35 21.00 -1.59
CA TYR A 370 3.78 20.26 -2.70
C TYR A 370 2.33 19.91 -2.42
N VAL A 371 1.58 19.69 -3.50
CA VAL A 371 0.20 19.20 -3.47
C VAL A 371 0.07 18.11 -4.53
N ILE A 372 -0.54 16.99 -4.16
CA ILE A 372 -0.92 15.93 -5.10
C ILE A 372 -2.46 15.98 -5.24
N ASP A 373 -2.96 16.39 -6.41
CA ASP A 373 -4.39 16.37 -6.77
C ASP A 373 -4.61 15.27 -7.83
N GLY A 374 -5.02 14.08 -7.37
CA GLY A 374 -5.20 12.91 -8.24
C GLY A 374 -3.90 12.46 -8.91
N THR A 375 -3.78 12.70 -10.22
CA THR A 375 -2.59 12.37 -11.02
C THR A 375 -1.65 13.55 -11.23
N THR A 376 -1.91 14.69 -10.60
CA THR A 376 -1.12 15.91 -10.77
C THR A 376 -0.35 16.24 -9.50
N LEU A 377 0.97 16.35 -9.62
CA LEU A 377 1.83 16.88 -8.56
C LEU A 377 2.15 18.33 -8.88
N THR A 378 1.87 19.24 -7.95
CA THR A 378 2.32 20.63 -8.01
C THR A 378 3.34 20.86 -6.91
N ILE A 379 4.55 21.28 -7.25
CA ILE A 379 5.57 21.74 -6.29
C ILE A 379 5.61 23.27 -6.33
N THR A 380 5.48 23.90 -5.16
CA THR A 380 5.61 25.36 -5.00
C THR A 380 7.00 25.69 -4.49
N VAL A 381 7.64 26.69 -5.10
CA VAL A 381 8.96 27.18 -4.69
C VAL A 381 8.85 28.51 -3.92
N ASP A 382 9.94 28.93 -3.29
CA ASP A 382 10.01 30.07 -2.37
C ASP A 382 9.55 31.44 -2.93
N ASP A 383 9.60 31.65 -4.24
CA ASP A 383 9.08 32.87 -4.91
C ASP A 383 7.62 32.76 -5.38
N GLY A 384 6.96 31.64 -5.07
CA GLY A 384 5.58 31.33 -5.45
C GLY A 384 5.43 30.73 -6.85
N ALA A 385 6.52 30.53 -7.61
CA ALA A 385 6.46 29.78 -8.86
C ALA A 385 6.14 28.29 -8.61
N THR A 386 5.68 27.61 -9.67
CA THR A 386 5.24 26.22 -9.61
C THR A 386 5.90 25.34 -10.66
N LEU A 387 6.17 24.11 -10.26
CA LEU A 387 6.47 22.98 -11.13
C LEU A 387 5.24 22.07 -11.14
N VAL A 388 4.65 21.83 -12.31
CA VAL A 388 3.46 20.97 -12.43
C VAL A 388 3.84 19.71 -13.18
N PHE A 389 3.56 18.56 -12.58
CA PHE A 389 3.83 17.25 -13.13
C PHE A 389 2.55 16.42 -13.23
N VAL A 390 2.61 15.41 -14.09
CA VAL A 390 1.61 14.33 -14.16
C VAL A 390 2.26 13.00 -13.81
N ARG A 391 1.49 12.08 -13.24
CA ARG A 391 1.98 10.76 -12.85
C ARG A 391 2.50 10.00 -14.07
N ALA A 392 3.70 9.42 -13.93
CA ALA A 392 4.43 8.71 -15.00
C ALA A 392 4.03 7.24 -15.12
#